data_AF-A0A932SJA1-F1
#
_entry.id   AF-A0A932SJA1-F1
#
_cell.length_a   1.000
_cell.length_b   1.000
_cell.length_c   1.000
_cell.angle_alpha   90.00
_cell.angle_beta   90.00
_cell.angle_gamma   90.00
#
_symmetry.space_group_name_H-M   'P 1'
#
loop_
_entity.id
_entity.type
_entity.pdbx_description
1 polymer ?
#
loop_
_entity_poly.entity_id
_entity_poly.type
_entity_poly.pdbx_seq_one_letter_code
_entity_poly.pdbx_strand_id
1 'polypeptide(L)' 'MAEDDKDAQRRQVIVLTAIPMVLVAGPLVGFLIGNYLDGKFGTGPWLMILFLILGGAASVKQVKQLLSKTSEK' A
#
# COMPACT_ATOMS: atom_id res chain seq x y z
N MET A 1 23.37 19.96 -17.25
CA MET A 1 22.74 20.44 -16.00
C MET A 1 21.22 20.37 -16.03
N ALA A 2 20.54 20.66 -17.15
CA ALA A 2 19.07 20.64 -17.23
C ALA A 2 18.40 19.24 -17.36
N GLU A 3 19.18 18.17 -17.59
CA GLU A 3 18.67 16.79 -17.67
C GLU A 3 18.46 16.15 -16.29
N ASP A 4 19.27 16.51 -15.29
CA ASP A 4 19.22 15.94 -13.93
C ASP A 4 17.91 16.30 -13.19
N ASP A 5 17.45 17.55 -13.33
CA ASP A 5 16.18 18.02 -12.75
C ASP A 5 14.95 17.33 -13.36
N LYS A 6 15.02 16.99 -14.66
CA LYS A 6 13.94 16.29 -15.37
C LYS A 6 13.83 14.84 -14.92
N ASP A 7 14.95 14.18 -14.67
CA ASP A 7 14.97 12.82 -14.14
C ASP A 7 14.56 12.77 -12.66
N ALA A 8 14.95 13.77 -11.87
CA ALA A 8 14.48 13.94 -10.50
C ALA A 8 12.95 14.17 -10.45
N GLN A 9 12.40 15.05 -11.30
CA GLN A 9 10.95 15.25 -11.42
C GLN A 9 10.22 13.99 -11.89
N ARG A 10 10.76 13.29 -12.90
CA ARG A 10 10.14 12.06 -13.42
C ARG A 10 10.10 10.97 -12.35
N ARG A 11 11.15 10.85 -11.53
CA ARG A 11 11.18 9.94 -10.37
C ARG A 11 10.17 10.35 -9.30
N GLN A 12 10.03 11.63 -9.00
CA GLN A 12 9.04 12.12 -8.04
C GLN A 12 7.60 11.86 -8.49
N VAL A 13 7.28 12.09 -9.76
CA VAL A 13 5.94 11.82 -10.32
C VAL A 13 5.63 10.31 -10.28
N ILE A 14 6.60 9.45 -10.63
CA ILE A 14 6.42 8.00 -10.55
C ILE A 14 6.14 7.56 -9.10
N VAL A 15 6.89 8.08 -8.12
CA VAL A 15 6.65 7.75 -6.70
C VAL A 15 5.29 8.25 -6.23
N LEU A 16 4.88 9.48 -6.59
CA LEU A 16 3.56 10.01 -6.23
C LEU A 16 2.41 9.16 -6.80
N THR A 17 2.50 8.75 -8.05
CA THR A 17 1.46 7.92 -8.69
C THR A 17 1.39 6.50 -8.10
N ALA A 18 2.49 5.99 -7.54
CA ALA A 18 2.53 4.68 -6.90
C ALA A 18 1.88 4.67 -5.50
N ILE A 19 1.81 5.80 -4.80
CA ILE A 19 1.20 5.90 -3.45
C ILE A 19 -0.23 5.33 -3.39
N PRO A 20 -1.19 5.77 -4.23
CA PRO A 20 -2.54 5.24 -4.19
C PRO A 20 -2.61 3.75 -4.58
N MET A 21 -1.77 3.30 -5.53
CA MET A 21 -1.67 1.88 -5.89
C MET A 21 -1.22 1.03 -4.69
N VAL A 22 -0.18 1.47 -3.97
CA VAL A 22 0.32 0.80 -2.76
C VAL A 22 -0.73 0.85 -1.64
N LEU A 23 -1.47 1.96 -1.53
CA LEU A 23 -2.52 2.14 -0.52
C LEU A 23 -3.68 1.16 -0.71
N VAL A 24 -4.03 0.85 -1.95
CA VAL A 24 -5.10 -0.10 -2.31
C VAL A 24 -4.59 -1.55 -2.32
N ALA A 25 -3.32 -1.77 -2.67
CA ALA A 25 -2.74 -3.11 -2.76
C ALA A 25 -2.83 -3.90 -1.44
N GLY A 26 -2.55 -3.27 -0.28
CA GLY A 26 -2.62 -3.99 0.99
C GLY A 26 -4.04 -4.42 1.40
N PRO A 27 -5.06 -3.53 1.39
CA PRO A 27 -6.45 -3.92 1.58
C PRO A 27 -6.93 -4.98 0.58
N LEU A 28 -6.52 -4.88 -0.70
CA LEU A 28 -6.90 -5.84 -1.73
C LEU A 28 -6.35 -7.24 -1.44
N VAL A 29 -5.07 -7.34 -1.08
CA VAL A 29 -4.44 -8.62 -0.69
C VAL A 29 -5.07 -9.16 0.59
N GLY A 30 -5.34 -8.30 1.57
CA GLY A 30 -6.02 -8.67 2.82
C GLY A 30 -7.43 -9.19 2.58
N PHE A 31 -8.18 -8.57 1.68
CA PHE A 31 -9.51 -9.02 1.27
C PHE A 31 -9.48 -10.39 0.59
N LEU A 32 -8.56 -10.60 -0.37
CA LEU A 32 -8.44 -11.88 -1.08
C LEU A 32 -8.10 -13.03 -0.13
N ILE A 33 -7.11 -12.82 0.74
CA ILE A 33 -6.67 -13.82 1.72
C ILE A 33 -7.77 -14.08 2.75
N GLY A 34 -8.37 -13.02 3.29
CA GLY A 34 -9.40 -13.13 4.31
C GLY A 34 -10.68 -13.78 3.79
N ASN A 35 -11.10 -13.46 2.56
CA ASN A 35 -12.27 -14.10 1.93
C ASN A 35 -12.02 -15.58 1.63
N TYR A 36 -10.81 -15.94 1.19
CA TYR A 36 -10.44 -17.35 0.99
C TYR A 36 -10.42 -18.15 2.31
N LEU A 37 -9.90 -17.54 3.38
CA LEU A 37 -9.85 -18.17 4.70
C LEU A 37 -11.24 -18.27 5.33
N ASP A 38 -12.08 -17.22 5.26
CA ASP A 38 -13.45 -17.26 5.78
C ASP A 38 -14.27 -18.35 5.08
N GLY A 39 -14.13 -18.50 3.76
CA GLY A 39 -14.76 -19.61 3.02
C GLY A 39 -14.26 -21.00 3.42
N LYS A 40 -12.99 -21.12 3.82
CA LYS A 40 -12.38 -22.40 4.24
C LYS A 40 -12.71 -22.77 5.69
N PHE A 41 -12.76 -21.78 6.58
CA PHE A 41 -12.99 -21.99 8.01
C PHE A 41 -14.48 -21.93 8.38
N GLY A 42 -15.34 -21.42 7.49
CA GLY A 42 -16.77 -21.22 7.79
C GLY A 42 -17.03 -20.18 8.88
N THR A 43 -15.97 -19.49 9.32
CA THR A 43 -16.09 -18.23 10.06
C THR A 43 -16.74 -17.26 9.08
N GLY A 44 -17.79 -16.53 9.50
CA GLY A 44 -18.36 -15.45 8.69
C GLY A 44 -17.30 -14.38 8.32
N PRO A 45 -17.64 -13.16 7.88
CA PRO A 45 -16.66 -12.18 7.32
C PRO A 45 -15.60 -11.61 8.31
N TRP A 46 -15.29 -12.31 9.40
CA TRP A 46 -14.39 -11.94 10.48
C TRP A 46 -12.91 -11.98 10.09
N LEU A 47 -12.42 -13.03 9.42
CA LEU A 47 -11.01 -13.01 8.97
C LEU A 47 -10.82 -11.97 7.87
N MET A 48 -11.79 -11.79 6.98
CA MET A 48 -11.78 -10.73 5.98
C MET A 48 -11.62 -9.35 6.61
N ILE A 49 -12.38 -9.02 7.66
CA ILE A 49 -12.26 -7.74 8.38
C ILE A 49 -10.89 -7.61 9.03
N LEU A 50 -10.39 -8.66 9.70
CA LEU A 50 -9.08 -8.65 10.35
C LEU A 50 -7.95 -8.39 9.33
N PHE A 51 -7.94 -9.10 8.21
CA PHE A 51 -6.94 -8.95 7.17
C PHE A 51 -7.07 -7.63 6.39
N LEU A 52 -8.29 -7.08 6.24
CA LEU A 52 -8.50 -5.75 5.70
C LEU A 52 -7.89 -4.66 6.59
N ILE A 53 -8.10 -4.73 7.90
CA ILE A 53 -7.53 -3.79 8.86
C ILE A 53 -6.01 -3.89 8.87
N LEU A 54 -5.47 -5.12 8.89
CA LEU A 54 -4.02 -5.35 8.84
C LEU A 54 -3.40 -4.87 7.51
N GLY A 55 -4.05 -5.16 6.38
CA GLY A 55 -3.62 -4.72 5.05
C GLY A 55 -3.68 -3.20 4.88
N GLY A 56 -4.72 -2.56 5.41
CA GLY A 56 -4.84 -1.10 5.46
C GLY A 56 -3.78 -0.46 6.35
N ALA A 57 -3.55 -0.97 7.55
CA ALA A 57 -2.51 -0.48 8.46
C ALA A 57 -1.10 -0.63 7.87
N ALA A 58 -0.82 -1.76 7.22
CA ALA A 58 0.45 -1.99 6.52
C ALA A 58 0.66 -0.99 5.38
N SER A 59 -0.39 -0.70 4.62
CA SER A 59 -0.36 0.25 3.50
C SER A 59 -0.11 1.68 3.97
N VAL A 60 -0.79 2.13 5.03
CA VAL A 60 -0.55 3.44 5.63
C VAL A 60 0.88 3.54 6.16
N LYS A 61 1.39 2.49 6.81
CA LYS A 61 2.79 2.44 7.29
C LYS A 61 3.79 2.56 6.13
N GLN A 62 3.53 1.86 5.02
CA GLN A 62 4.38 1.91 3.81
C GLN A 62 4.42 3.33 3.22
N VAL A 63 3.27 4.00 3.13
CA VAL A 63 3.20 5.38 2.63
C VAL A 63 3.94 6.34 3.58
N LYS A 64 3.77 6.21 4.90
CA LYS A 64 4.52 7.03 5.87
C LYS A 64 6.03 6.83 5.74
N GLN A 65 6.49 5.61 5.46
CA GLN A 65 7.90 5.31 5.27
C GLN A 65 8.46 5.86 3.95
N LEU A 66 7.64 5.90 2.88
CA LEU A 66 8.01 6.56 1.61
C LEU A 66 8.14 8.07 1.78
N LEU A 67 7.23 8.68 2.56
CA LEU A 67 7.27 10.11 2.87
C LEU A 67 8.45 10.47 3.76
N SER A 68 8.72 9.69 4.82
CA SER A 68 9.86 9.95 5.72
C SER A 68 11.20 9.81 4.99
N LYS A 69 11.36 8.82 4.12
CA LYS A 69 12.56 8.65 3.29
C LYS A 69 12.80 9.81 2.32
N THR A 70 11.76 10.55 1.96
CA THR A 70 11.87 11.69 1.05
C THR A 70 12.18 12.98 1.82
N SER A 71 11.80 13.07 3.10
CA SER A 71 12.06 14.23 3.96
C SER A 71 13.42 14.19 4.67
N GLU A 72 14.12 13.06 4.69
CA GLU A 72 15.41 12.88 5.38
C GLU A 72 16.62 13.03 4.42
N LYS A 73 16.45 13.69 3.27
CA LYS A 73 17.52 14.03 2.33
C LYS A 73 17.56 15.53 2.04
#